data_AF-E2AHL5-F1
#
_entry.id   AF-E2AHL5-F1
#
_cell.length_a   1.000
_cell.length_b   1.000
_cell.length_c   1.000
_cell.angle_alpha   90.00
_cell.angle_beta   90.00
_cell.angle_gamma   90.00
#
_symmetry.space_group_name_H-M   'P 1'
#
loop_
_entity.id
_entity.type
_entity.pdbx_description
1 polymer ?
#
loop_
_entity_poly.entity_id
_entity_poly.type
_entity_poly.pdbx_seq_one_letter_code
_entity_poly.pdbx_strand_id
1 'polypeptide(L)'
;RWLTDYHTFEIRRLFPILKDTLYSTLHTSYNISIKHHKNYTALSNMDMKAINMDENNMQWTRFKITPAMPVYSIAAGIIHLAFISETNQSTRLWCRTNMISHVQFAYSVIKNITRYLNNKVPNSKKILEVNHVAIPKLLAEGEETKLGIIFYR
;
A
#
# COMPACT_ATOMS: atom_id res chain seq x y z
N ARG A 1 9.01 28.13 1.82
CA ARG A 1 8.36 28.26 3.15
C ARG A 1 6.94 28.75 2.92
N TRP A 2 6.01 27.83 2.68
CA TRP A 2 4.56 28.07 2.70
C TRP A 2 3.95 26.88 3.43
N LEU A 3 3.44 27.19 4.63
CA LEU A 3 2.78 26.31 5.57
C LEU A 3 1.32 26.19 5.13
N THR A 4 0.84 24.95 4.98
CA THR A 4 -0.59 24.66 5.03
C THR A 4 -0.76 23.24 5.56
N ASP A 5 -1.60 23.12 6.59
CA ASP A 5 -2.09 21.87 7.16
C ASP A 5 -2.73 20.99 6.08
N TYR A 6 -2.34 19.71 6.01
CA TYR A 6 -2.92 18.75 5.06
C TYR A 6 -3.20 17.40 5.75
N HIS A 7 -4.13 17.38 6.70
CA HIS A 7 -4.80 16.14 7.10
C HIS A 7 -6.04 15.91 6.22
N THR A 8 -6.25 14.66 5.76
CA THR A 8 -7.33 14.14 4.87
C THR A 8 -7.15 14.20 3.34
N PHE A 9 -5.94 14.43 2.83
CA PHE A 9 -5.75 14.82 1.42
C PHE A 9 -5.55 13.72 0.37
N GLU A 10 -5.41 12.43 0.70
CA GLU A 10 -5.02 11.44 -0.31
C GLU A 10 -6.20 10.82 -1.10
N ILE A 11 -7.38 10.64 -0.49
CA ILE A 11 -8.53 10.00 -1.16
C ILE A 11 -9.30 10.99 -2.05
N ARG A 12 -9.39 12.26 -1.63
CA ARG A 12 -10.17 13.30 -2.33
C ARG A 12 -9.59 13.70 -3.70
N ARG A 13 -8.31 13.43 -3.96
CA ARG A 13 -7.67 13.70 -5.27
C ARG A 13 -7.81 12.53 -6.26
N LEU A 14 -7.95 11.29 -5.78
CA LEU A 14 -8.11 10.12 -6.64
C LEU A 14 -9.57 9.90 -7.07
N PHE A 15 -10.54 10.25 -6.21
CA PHE A 15 -11.97 10.08 -6.50
C PHE A 15 -12.78 11.27 -5.95
N PRO A 16 -13.16 12.24 -6.81
CA PRO A 16 -13.97 13.40 -6.42
C PRO A 16 -15.33 13.03 -5.79
N ILE A 17 -15.84 11.82 -6.09
CA ILE A 17 -17.16 11.32 -5.72
C ILE A 17 -17.23 10.87 -4.24
N LEU A 18 -16.11 10.76 -3.52
CA LEU A 18 -16.08 10.15 -2.19
C LEU A 18 -16.38 11.08 -1.00
N LYS A 19 -16.75 12.35 -1.24
CA LYS A 19 -17.03 13.30 -0.16
C LYS A 19 -18.25 12.89 0.69
N ASP A 20 -19.28 12.32 0.07
CA ASP A 20 -20.54 11.96 0.74
C ASP A 20 -20.54 10.54 1.35
N THR A 21 -19.57 9.70 0.98
CA THR A 21 -19.48 8.31 1.43
C THR A 21 -18.56 8.10 2.64
N LEU A 22 -17.91 9.14 3.15
CA LEU A 22 -17.11 9.09 4.38
C LEU A 22 -17.94 8.69 5.61
N TYR A 23 -19.25 8.95 5.59
CA TYR A 23 -20.20 8.54 6.63
C TYR A 23 -20.92 7.22 6.32
N SER A 24 -20.62 6.61 5.17
CA SER A 24 -21.25 5.35 4.78
C SER A 24 -20.56 4.19 5.49
N THR A 25 -21.31 3.52 6.36
CA THR A 25 -20.92 2.24 7.00
C THR A 25 -21.03 1.07 6.03
N LEU A 26 -21.21 1.31 4.72
CA LEU A 26 -21.33 0.27 3.72
C LEU A 26 -19.96 -0.34 3.41
N HIS A 27 -19.83 -1.63 3.67
CA HIS A 27 -18.65 -2.40 3.30
C HIS A 27 -18.88 -3.02 1.92
N THR A 28 -18.02 -2.69 0.97
CA THR A 28 -18.09 -3.20 -0.41
C THR A 28 -16.74 -3.73 -0.83
N SER A 29 -16.72 -4.70 -1.74
CA SER A 29 -15.50 -5.20 -2.37
C SER A 29 -15.14 -4.37 -3.59
N TYR A 30 -13.87 -3.98 -3.71
CA TYR A 30 -13.39 -3.12 -4.79
C TYR A 30 -12.48 -3.89 -5.74
N ASN A 31 -12.68 -3.68 -7.05
CA ASN A 31 -11.81 -4.19 -8.10
C ASN A 31 -10.96 -3.02 -8.63
N ILE A 32 -9.69 -2.98 -8.23
CA ILE A 32 -8.79 -1.84 -8.49
C ILE A 32 -7.81 -2.19 -9.62
N SER A 33 -7.67 -1.28 -10.57
CA SER A 33 -6.69 -1.34 -11.65
C SER A 33 -6.07 0.04 -11.85
N ILE A 34 -4.74 0.08 -12.02
CA ILE A 34 -4.00 1.34 -12.15
C ILE A 34 -3.18 1.30 -13.43
N LYS A 35 -3.39 2.29 -14.32
CA LYS A 35 -2.53 2.52 -15.48
C LYS A 35 -1.34 3.38 -15.06
N HIS A 36 -0.13 2.97 -15.38
CA HIS A 36 1.09 3.71 -15.06
C HIS A 36 2.20 3.42 -16.06
N HIS A 37 3.25 4.25 -16.06
CA HIS A 37 4.42 4.00 -16.88
C HIS A 37 5.22 2.80 -16.33
N LYS A 38 5.80 1.98 -17.22
CA LYS A 38 6.47 0.70 -16.88
C LYS A 38 7.64 0.82 -15.90
N ASN A 39 8.25 2.00 -15.79
CA ASN A 39 9.35 2.28 -14.86
C ASN A 39 8.89 2.53 -13.41
N TYR A 40 7.59 2.59 -13.17
CA TYR A 40 7.02 2.79 -11.83
C TYR A 40 6.33 1.52 -11.36
N THR A 41 6.13 1.41 -10.05
CA THR A 41 5.36 0.33 -9.45
C THR A 41 4.04 0.86 -8.93
N ALA A 42 2.94 0.21 -9.28
CA ALA A 42 1.64 0.49 -8.68
C ALA A 42 1.45 -0.37 -7.42
N LEU A 43 0.94 0.23 -6.35
CA LEU A 43 0.54 -0.44 -5.11
C LEU A 43 -0.93 -0.19 -4.83
N SER A 44 -1.58 -1.17 -4.19
CA SER A 44 -2.94 -1.04 -3.66
C SER A 44 -3.13 -1.98 -2.46
N ASN A 45 -4.32 -2.01 -1.88
CA ASN A 45 -4.65 -2.78 -0.68
C ASN A 45 -4.40 -4.29 -0.81
N MET A 46 -4.45 -4.80 -2.04
CA MET A 46 -4.35 -6.22 -2.34
C MET A 46 -3.17 -6.48 -3.26
N ASP A 47 -2.67 -7.72 -3.27
CA ASP A 47 -1.55 -8.09 -4.13
C ASP A 47 -1.91 -7.93 -5.61
N MET A 48 -0.87 -7.66 -6.39
CA MET A 48 -0.93 -7.70 -7.83
C MET A 48 -1.40 -9.07 -8.33
N LYS A 49 -2.41 -9.05 -9.21
CA LYS A 49 -2.95 -10.22 -9.89
C LYS A 49 -2.37 -10.37 -11.30
N ALA A 50 -2.24 -9.26 -12.03
CA ALA A 50 -1.74 -9.27 -13.41
C ALA A 50 -1.16 -7.91 -13.82
N ILE A 51 -0.22 -7.95 -14.76
CA ILE A 51 0.25 -6.78 -15.51
C ILE A 51 -0.11 -6.98 -16.98
N ASN A 52 -0.69 -5.97 -17.59
CA ASN A 52 -0.99 -5.94 -19.02
C ASN A 52 -0.28 -4.75 -19.65
N MET A 53 0.60 -5.01 -20.62
CA MET A 53 1.28 -3.95 -21.35
C MET A 53 0.26 -3.14 -22.17
N ASP A 54 0.51 -1.84 -22.26
CA ASP A 54 -0.27 -0.89 -23.03
C ASP A 54 0.70 -0.07 -23.90
N GLU A 55 0.17 0.76 -24.80
CA GLU A 55 0.99 1.58 -25.69
C GLU A 55 1.77 2.67 -24.91
N ASN A 56 2.76 3.28 -25.58
CA ASN A 56 3.51 4.43 -25.05
C ASN A 56 4.24 4.18 -23.72
N ASN A 57 4.84 2.99 -23.57
CA ASN A 57 5.52 2.56 -22.33
C ASN A 57 4.62 2.53 -21.08
N MET A 58 3.31 2.45 -21.28
CA MET A 58 2.34 2.32 -20.20
C MET A 58 2.02 0.84 -19.95
N GLN A 59 1.48 0.56 -18.78
CA GLN A 59 0.94 -0.75 -18.42
C GLN A 59 -0.21 -0.58 -17.44
N TRP A 60 -1.11 -1.57 -17.44
CA TRP A 60 -2.14 -1.73 -16.43
C TRP A 60 -1.68 -2.75 -15.40
N THR A 61 -1.66 -2.34 -14.14
CA THR A 61 -1.51 -3.25 -13.01
C THR A 61 -2.88 -3.51 -12.40
N ARG A 62 -3.29 -4.78 -12.39
CA ARG A 62 -4.58 -5.24 -11.84
C ARG A 62 -4.33 -5.93 -10.51
N PHE A 63 -5.10 -5.57 -9.48
CA PHE A 63 -4.98 -6.15 -8.14
C PHE A 63 -6.06 -7.21 -7.88
N LYS A 64 -5.85 -8.06 -6.87
CA LYS A 64 -6.92 -8.96 -6.40
C LYS A 64 -8.07 -8.11 -5.82
N ILE A 65 -9.30 -8.62 -5.90
CA ILE A 65 -10.48 -7.96 -5.34
C ILE A 65 -10.31 -7.84 -3.82
N THR A 66 -10.59 -6.66 -3.27
CA THR A 66 -10.51 -6.43 -1.83
C THR A 66 -11.60 -7.23 -1.09
N PRO A 67 -11.37 -7.64 0.17
CA PRO A 67 -12.49 -7.99 1.03
C PRO A 67 -13.42 -6.77 1.21
N ALA A 68 -14.63 -7.02 1.70
CA ALA A 68 -15.61 -5.98 1.94
C ALA A 68 -15.09 -4.99 2.99
N MET A 69 -14.85 -3.75 2.57
CA MET A 69 -14.27 -2.70 3.41
C MET A 69 -14.93 -1.36 3.11
N PRO A 70 -14.86 -0.38 4.02
CA PRO A 70 -15.40 0.94 3.76
C PRO A 70 -14.50 1.69 2.79
N VAL A 71 -15.08 2.62 2.04
CA VAL A 71 -14.41 3.29 0.92
C VAL A 71 -13.19 4.11 1.34
N TYR A 72 -13.18 4.64 2.57
CA TYR A 72 -12.04 5.38 3.12
C TYR A 72 -10.83 4.50 3.47
N SER A 73 -10.98 3.17 3.42
CA SER A 73 -9.89 2.21 3.59
C SER A 73 -9.15 1.90 2.28
N ILE A 74 -9.66 2.38 1.13
CA ILE A 74 -8.97 2.23 -0.15
C ILE A 74 -7.63 2.97 -0.10
N ALA A 75 -6.59 2.26 -0.50
CA ALA A 75 -5.24 2.77 -0.72
C ALA A 75 -4.78 2.37 -2.12
N ALA A 76 -4.26 3.33 -2.86
CA ALA A 76 -3.75 3.14 -4.21
C ALA A 76 -2.70 4.21 -4.48
N GLY A 77 -1.58 3.83 -5.08
CA GLY A 77 -0.49 4.76 -5.37
C GLY A 77 0.45 4.23 -6.43
N ILE A 78 1.17 5.15 -7.07
CA ILE A 78 2.27 4.85 -7.99
C ILE A 78 3.55 5.33 -7.31
N ILE A 79 4.49 4.42 -7.11
CA ILE A 79 5.75 4.68 -6.43
C ILE A 79 6.95 4.41 -7.35
N HIS A 80 8.02 5.17 -7.13
CA HIS A 80 9.33 4.92 -7.70
C HIS A 80 10.30 4.58 -6.57
N LEU A 81 10.14 3.38 -6.02
CA LEU A 81 10.88 2.89 -4.86
C LEU A 81 11.43 1.51 -5.16
N ALA A 82 12.58 1.18 -4.57
CA ALA A 82 13.07 -0.18 -4.51
C ALA A 82 12.34 -0.92 -3.38
N PHE A 83 12.33 -2.25 -3.43
CA PHE A 83 11.82 -3.06 -2.34
C PHE A 83 12.87 -4.04 -1.83
N ILE A 84 12.76 -4.34 -0.54
CA ILE A 84 13.44 -5.46 0.11
C ILE A 84 12.38 -6.53 0.35
N SER A 85 12.64 -7.73 -0.17
CA SER A 85 11.85 -8.92 0.14
C SER A 85 12.74 -10.15 0.12
N GLU A 86 12.59 -11.04 1.09
CA GLU A 86 13.06 -12.42 0.97
C GLU A 86 12.05 -13.27 0.18
N THR A 87 12.55 -14.28 -0.54
CA THR A 87 11.71 -15.27 -1.21
C THR A 87 10.78 -15.97 -0.21
N ASN A 88 9.52 -16.18 -0.61
CA ASN A 88 8.47 -16.87 0.15
C ASN A 88 7.91 -16.16 1.40
N GLN A 89 8.06 -14.84 1.55
CA GLN A 89 7.45 -14.08 2.65
C GLN A 89 6.33 -13.14 2.19
N SER A 90 5.24 -13.10 2.97
CA SER A 90 4.06 -12.26 2.76
C SER A 90 4.27 -10.80 3.18
N THR A 91 5.50 -10.30 3.17
CA THR A 91 5.85 -8.95 3.66
C THR A 91 6.92 -8.34 2.76
N ARG A 92 6.62 -7.14 2.25
CA ARG A 92 7.56 -6.34 1.44
C ARG A 92 7.79 -4.99 2.10
N LEU A 93 9.05 -4.52 2.11
CA LEU A 93 9.39 -3.17 2.56
C LEU A 93 9.88 -2.34 1.37
N TRP A 94 9.10 -1.33 1.02
CA TRP A 94 9.36 -0.38 -0.06
C TRP A 94 10.06 0.85 0.51
N CYS A 95 11.18 1.24 -0.11
CA CYS A 95 11.93 2.43 0.28
C CYS A 95 12.71 3.00 -0.91
N ARG A 96 13.25 4.20 -0.78
CA ARG A 96 14.14 4.74 -1.82
C ARG A 96 15.42 3.90 -1.87
N THR A 97 16.00 3.77 -3.05
CA THR A 97 17.22 2.95 -3.25
C THR A 97 18.36 3.34 -2.31
N ASN A 98 18.53 4.64 -2.04
CA ASN A 98 19.55 5.15 -1.12
C ASN A 98 19.24 4.90 0.38
N MET A 99 18.05 4.39 0.71
CA MET A 99 17.63 4.08 2.08
C MET A 99 17.70 2.59 2.41
N ILE A 100 17.98 1.72 1.42
CA ILE A 100 17.96 0.27 1.59
C ILE A 100 18.82 -0.18 2.79
N SER A 101 20.03 0.37 2.94
CA SER A 101 20.93 0.07 4.07
C SER A 101 20.37 0.53 5.42
N HIS A 102 19.62 1.64 5.44
CA HIS A 102 19.07 2.24 6.65
C HIS A 102 17.81 1.52 7.16
N VAL A 103 17.09 0.80 6.30
CA VAL A 103 15.83 0.13 6.66
C VAL A 103 15.99 -1.36 6.99
N GLN A 104 17.20 -1.91 6.97
CA GLN A 104 17.47 -3.32 7.22
C GLN A 104 17.04 -3.76 8.63
N PHE A 105 17.29 -2.92 9.63
CA PHE A 105 16.86 -3.20 11.01
C PHE A 105 15.33 -3.20 11.12
N ALA A 106 14.65 -2.21 10.54
CA ALA A 106 13.19 -2.18 10.53
C ALA A 106 12.60 -3.42 9.84
N TYR A 107 13.19 -3.84 8.72
CA TYR A 107 12.78 -5.05 8.00
C TYR A 107 12.89 -6.31 8.88
N SER A 108 13.99 -6.46 9.64
CA SER A 108 14.18 -7.63 10.51
C SER A 108 13.16 -7.68 11.66
N VAL A 109 12.81 -6.51 12.22
CA VAL A 109 11.76 -6.36 13.24
C VAL A 109 10.40 -6.73 12.66
N ILE A 110 10.03 -6.16 11.51
CA ILE A 110 8.77 -6.47 10.81
C ILE A 110 8.65 -7.98 10.58
N LYS A 111 9.70 -8.62 10.05
CA LYS A 111 9.73 -10.07 9.81
C LYS A 111 9.49 -10.88 11.08
N ASN A 112 10.15 -10.51 12.17
CA ASN A 112 9.99 -11.22 13.45
C ASN A 112 8.56 -11.08 14.00
N ILE A 113 7.97 -9.89 13.91
CA ILE A 113 6.59 -9.63 14.32
C ILE A 113 5.62 -10.43 13.45
N THR A 114 5.74 -10.36 12.12
CA THR A 114 4.89 -11.11 11.18
C THR A 114 4.94 -12.62 11.46
N ARG A 115 6.13 -13.17 11.68
CA ARG A 115 6.30 -14.60 12.02
C ARG A 115 5.65 -14.95 13.36
N TYR A 116 5.81 -14.10 14.38
CA TYR A 116 5.18 -14.31 15.68
C TYR A 116 3.65 -14.33 15.57
N LEU A 117 3.07 -13.36 14.86
CA LEU A 117 1.62 -13.26 14.65
C LEU A 117 1.07 -14.46 13.86
N ASN A 118 1.76 -14.86 12.79
CA ASN A 118 1.39 -16.05 12.00
C ASN A 118 1.33 -17.33 12.85
N ASN A 119 2.26 -17.50 13.79
CA ASN A 119 2.32 -18.68 14.65
C ASN A 119 1.28 -18.66 15.78
N LYS A 120 0.91 -17.47 16.29
CA LYS A 120 0.02 -17.32 17.45
C LYS A 120 -1.46 -17.32 17.08
N VAL A 121 -1.81 -16.97 15.84
CA VAL A 121 -3.21 -16.88 15.40
C VAL A 121 -3.56 -18.10 14.52
N PRO A 122 -4.14 -19.17 15.08
CA PRO A 122 -4.59 -20.31 14.29
C PRO A 122 -5.68 -19.87 13.29
N ASN A 123 -5.61 -20.37 12.06
CA ASN A 123 -6.39 -19.95 10.88
C ASN A 123 -6.02 -18.59 10.26
N SER A 124 -4.82 -18.06 10.51
CA SER A 124 -4.22 -16.93 9.75
C SER A 124 -3.98 -17.21 8.26
N LYS A 125 -4.55 -18.28 7.68
CA LYS A 125 -4.42 -18.66 6.27
C LYS A 125 -4.74 -17.45 5.39
N LYS A 126 -3.66 -16.86 4.87
CA LYS A 126 -3.53 -15.57 4.18
C LYS A 126 -3.70 -14.35 5.10
N ILE A 127 -2.69 -14.09 5.93
CA ILE A 127 -2.24 -12.69 6.05
C ILE A 127 -1.99 -12.22 4.60
N LEU A 128 -2.84 -11.32 4.13
CA LEU A 128 -2.66 -10.57 2.89
C LEU A 128 -1.21 -10.09 2.81
N GLU A 129 -0.56 -10.10 1.64
CA GLU A 129 0.80 -9.59 1.60
C GLU A 129 0.78 -8.13 2.11
N VAL A 130 1.53 -7.87 3.17
CA VAL A 130 1.58 -6.54 3.78
C VAL A 130 2.72 -5.77 3.14
N ASN A 131 2.38 -4.63 2.56
CA ASN A 131 3.35 -3.71 1.99
C ASN A 131 3.66 -2.62 3.02
N HIS A 132 4.88 -2.63 3.52
CA HIS A 132 5.42 -1.57 4.36
C HIS A 132 6.08 -0.55 3.43
N VAL A 133 5.75 0.74 3.54
CA VAL A 133 6.22 1.77 2.60
C VAL A 133 6.84 2.92 3.39
N ALA A 134 8.15 3.09 3.29
CA ALA A 134 8.89 4.19 3.92
C ALA A 134 8.96 5.41 2.98
N ILE A 135 8.37 6.52 3.40
CA ILE A 135 8.27 7.78 2.64
C ILE A 135 8.86 8.94 3.48
N PRO A 136 10.02 9.50 3.10
CA PRO A 136 10.74 10.51 3.90
C PRO A 136 9.99 11.80 4.23
N LYS A 137 8.88 12.07 3.54
CA LYS A 137 8.04 13.26 3.69
C LYS A 137 6.56 12.88 3.74
N LEU A 138 6.22 11.87 4.54
CA LEU A 138 4.82 11.63 4.87
C LEU A 138 4.31 12.86 5.65
N LEU A 139 3.35 13.60 5.06
CA LEU A 139 2.81 14.83 5.63
C LEU A 139 1.71 14.58 6.68
N ALA A 140 1.28 13.33 6.85
CA ALA A 140 0.34 12.95 7.88
C ALA A 140 1.05 12.88 9.24
N GLU A 141 0.53 13.57 10.24
CA GLU A 141 0.88 13.30 11.64
C GLU A 141 0.30 11.93 12.02
N GLY A 142 1.12 10.88 11.94
CA GLY A 142 0.76 9.52 12.39
C GLY A 142 1.06 8.43 11.35
N GLU A 143 1.16 7.19 11.84
CA GLU A 143 1.19 6.00 10.99
C GLU A 143 -0.19 5.81 10.34
N GLU A 144 -0.31 6.11 9.04
CA GLU A 144 -1.51 5.73 8.30
C GLU A 144 -1.45 4.24 7.95
N THR A 145 -2.28 3.45 8.63
CA THR A 145 -2.49 2.04 8.28
C THR A 145 -3.73 1.92 7.40
N LYS A 146 -3.56 1.36 6.21
CA LYS A 146 -4.63 0.95 5.31
C LYS A 146 -4.59 -0.56 5.18
N LEU A 147 -5.71 -1.17 4.78
CA LEU A 147 -5.74 -2.62 4.60
C LEU A 147 -4.61 -3.04 3.63
N GLY A 148 -3.71 -3.91 4.07
CA GLY A 148 -2.58 -4.42 3.28
C GLY A 148 -1.41 -3.45 3.03
N ILE A 149 -1.48 -2.20 3.51
CA ILE A 149 -0.41 -1.20 3.35
C ILE A 149 -0.19 -0.41 4.65
N ILE A 150 1.07 -0.34 5.09
CA ILE A 150 1.48 0.47 6.26
C ILE A 150 2.49 1.50 5.81
N PHE A 151 2.22 2.78 6.07
CA PHE A 151 3.11 3.89 5.72
C PHE A 151 3.98 4.31 6.90
N TYR A 152 5.27 4.49 6.64
CA TYR A 152 6.29 4.94 7.60
C TYR A 152 6.93 6.23 7.11
N ARG A 153 7.39 7.05 8.05
CA ARG A 153 8.14 8.28 7.78
C ARG A 153 9.64 8.05 7.81
#